data_AF-A0A1Z5J217-F1
#
_entry.id   AF-A0A1Z5J217-F1
#
_cell.length_a   1.000
_cell.length_b   1.000
_cell.length_c   1.000
_cell.angle_alpha   90.00
_cell.angle_beta   90.00
_cell.angle_gamma   90.00
#
_symmetry.space_group_name_H-M   'P 1'
#
loop_
_entity.id
_entity.type
_entity.pdbx_description
1 polymer ?
#
loop_
_entity_poly.entity_id
_entity_poly.type
_entity_poly.pdbx_seq_one_letter_code
_entity_poly.pdbx_strand_id
1 'polypeptide(L)'
;MKKALITGANRGIGLEITKRLAQKGLFVILGVRSEAHAAETKQTLVENGVDENQIDYVLLDLNDTDTIKKSASYIAEKHPDLDLLVNNAGIAGDMEKPALATTVAEYQATWNVNVLGTLQVIQQLAPVLKNHQSQIVNISGPSFATAFYNPAAYRVSKVALNALIQSLAIDFYKNQDSVEIYGIFPGGVTTDINNHREGPFMKTVDEAGQLIMAIIFDGKGHNGDIVNFDQKILSSVRFTR
;
A
#
# COMPACT_ATOMS: atom_id res chain seq x y z
N MET A 1 -4.28 4.94 -20.98
CA MET A 1 -3.07 4.96 -20.14
C MET A 1 -3.49 4.43 -18.79
N LYS A 2 -2.78 3.47 -18.19
CA LYS A 2 -3.19 2.95 -16.88
C LYS A 2 -2.98 3.99 -15.78
N LYS A 3 -3.88 4.04 -14.80
CA LYS A 3 -3.86 5.00 -13.68
C LYS A 3 -3.61 4.29 -12.35
N ALA A 4 -2.75 4.86 -11.51
CA ALA A 4 -2.42 4.31 -10.21
C ALA A 4 -2.54 5.35 -9.09
N LEU A 5 -3.28 5.04 -8.03
CA LEU A 5 -3.27 5.79 -6.77
C LEU A 5 -2.31 5.12 -5.80
N ILE A 6 -1.39 5.89 -5.23
CA ILE A 6 -0.44 5.39 -4.23
C ILE A 6 -0.65 6.16 -2.94
N THR A 7 -0.97 5.46 -1.84
CA THR A 7 -1.09 6.11 -0.52
C THR A 7 0.28 6.26 0.13
N GLY A 8 0.55 7.42 0.74
CA GLY A 8 1.87 7.71 1.30
C GLY A 8 2.95 7.82 0.24
N ALA A 9 2.63 8.47 -0.89
CA ALA A 9 3.48 8.54 -2.08
C ALA A 9 4.72 9.44 -1.93
N ASN A 10 4.88 10.16 -0.81
CA ASN A 10 5.89 11.22 -0.69
C ASN A 10 7.25 10.78 -0.13
N ARG A 11 7.38 9.53 0.34
CA ARG A 11 8.65 9.04 0.93
C ARG A 11 8.76 7.52 0.92
N GLY A 12 9.97 7.04 1.17
CA GLY A 12 10.28 5.62 1.35
C GLY A 12 9.78 4.78 0.17
N ILE A 13 9.17 3.63 0.49
CA ILE A 13 8.66 2.67 -0.51
C ILE A 13 7.59 3.31 -1.41
N GLY A 14 6.71 4.16 -0.87
CA GLY A 14 5.61 4.77 -1.63
C GLY A 14 6.10 5.70 -2.74
N LEU A 15 7.12 6.52 -2.45
CA LEU A 15 7.77 7.37 -3.45
C LEU A 15 8.44 6.53 -4.54
N GLU A 16 9.13 5.45 -4.14
CA GLU A 16 9.83 4.60 -5.10
C GLU A 16 8.87 3.84 -6.03
N ILE A 17 7.77 3.31 -5.48
CA ILE A 17 6.71 2.69 -6.29
C ILE A 17 6.13 3.72 -7.26
N THR A 18 5.83 4.93 -6.78
CA THR A 18 5.28 6.02 -7.61
C THR A 18 6.21 6.36 -8.77
N LYS A 19 7.50 6.57 -8.49
CA LYS A 19 8.54 6.85 -9.49
C LYS A 19 8.60 5.76 -10.55
N ARG A 20 8.62 4.49 -10.14
CA ARG A 20 8.73 3.35 -11.06
C ARG A 20 7.46 3.12 -11.88
N LEU A 21 6.28 3.35 -11.32
CA LEU A 21 5.01 3.29 -12.06
C LEU A 21 4.96 4.39 -13.12
N ALA A 22 5.30 5.62 -12.74
CA ALA A 22 5.33 6.76 -13.66
C ALA A 22 6.35 6.56 -14.78
N GLN A 23 7.57 6.08 -14.47
CA GLN A 23 8.58 5.73 -15.48
C GLN A 23 8.17 4.56 -16.40
N LYS A 24 7.21 3.73 -15.96
CA LYS A 24 6.55 2.71 -16.80
C LYS A 24 5.41 3.27 -17.68
N GLY A 25 5.15 4.58 -17.62
CA GLY A 25 4.12 5.26 -18.40
C GLY A 25 2.72 5.18 -17.81
N LEU A 26 2.59 4.88 -16.51
CA LEU A 26 1.31 5.02 -15.81
C LEU A 26 1.10 6.47 -15.39
N PHE A 27 -0.17 6.90 -15.44
CA PHE A 27 -0.59 8.12 -14.78
C PHE A 27 -0.63 7.86 -13.27
N VAL A 28 0.09 8.65 -12.48
CA VAL A 28 0.18 8.46 -11.03
C VAL A 28 -0.59 9.54 -10.29
N ILE A 29 -1.40 9.12 -9.34
CA ILE A 29 -2.14 9.97 -8.41
C ILE A 29 -1.47 9.80 -7.04
N LEU A 30 -0.93 10.90 -6.52
CA LEU A 30 -0.20 10.94 -5.26
C LEU A 30 -1.20 11.08 -4.10
N GLY A 31 -1.34 10.05 -3.27
CA GLY A 31 -2.03 10.15 -1.99
C GLY A 31 -1.09 10.67 -0.92
N VAL A 32 -1.21 11.95 -0.55
CA VAL A 32 -0.32 12.62 0.41
C VAL A 32 -1.11 13.42 1.44
N ARG A 33 -0.49 13.76 2.58
CA ARG A 33 -1.18 14.45 3.69
C ARG A 33 -1.18 15.99 3.58
N SER A 34 -0.38 16.56 2.69
CA SER A 34 -0.29 18.01 2.52
C SER A 34 0.08 18.36 1.07
N GLU A 35 -0.32 19.56 0.65
CA GLU A 35 0.04 20.10 -0.67
C GLU A 35 1.55 20.30 -0.83
N ALA A 36 2.25 20.64 0.26
CA ALA A 36 3.70 20.74 0.27
C ALA A 36 4.36 19.40 -0.12
N HIS A 37 3.90 18.28 0.46
CA HIS A 37 4.39 16.96 0.08
C HIS A 37 4.02 16.59 -1.35
N ALA A 38 2.86 17.03 -1.85
CA ALA A 38 2.50 16.83 -3.26
C ALA A 38 3.49 17.55 -4.18
N ALA A 39 3.79 18.82 -3.90
CA ALA A 39 4.71 19.64 -4.67
C ALA A 39 6.13 19.07 -4.68
N GLU A 40 6.67 18.71 -3.51
CA GLU A 40 7.99 18.09 -3.35
C GLU A 40 8.10 16.76 -4.13
N THR A 41 7.06 15.93 -4.03
CA THR A 41 7.01 14.63 -4.73
C THR A 41 6.94 14.84 -6.23
N LYS A 42 6.08 15.75 -6.70
CA LYS A 42 5.95 16.08 -8.12
C LYS A 42 7.26 16.59 -8.69
N GLN A 43 7.93 17.50 -8.00
CA GLN A 43 9.25 18.00 -8.40
C GLN A 43 10.26 16.86 -8.51
N THR A 44 10.33 15.99 -7.49
CA THR A 44 11.23 14.83 -7.50
C THR A 44 10.97 13.93 -8.71
N LEU A 45 9.71 13.65 -9.05
CA LEU A 45 9.35 12.82 -10.19
C LEU A 45 9.77 13.46 -11.52
N VAL A 46 9.52 14.76 -11.69
CA VAL A 46 9.89 15.52 -12.90
C VAL A 46 11.41 15.56 -13.08
N GLU A 47 12.17 15.79 -12.02
CA GLU A 47 13.65 15.72 -12.03
C GLU A 47 14.17 14.33 -12.41
N ASN A 48 13.38 13.28 -12.15
CA ASN A 48 13.66 11.89 -12.53
C ASN A 48 13.07 11.51 -13.91
N GLY A 49 12.68 12.49 -14.73
CA GLY A 49 12.27 12.31 -16.12
C GLY A 49 10.81 11.90 -16.32
N VAL A 50 9.95 12.04 -15.30
CA VAL A 50 8.50 11.84 -15.44
C VAL A 50 7.85 13.10 -16.03
N ASP A 51 6.94 12.92 -16.99
CA ASP A 51 6.14 14.03 -17.53
C ASP A 51 5.19 14.56 -16.45
N GLU A 52 5.25 15.86 -16.20
CA GLU A 52 4.41 16.53 -15.21
C GLU A 52 2.91 16.32 -15.44
N ASN A 53 2.50 16.15 -16.70
CA ASN A 53 1.10 15.90 -17.08
C ASN A 53 0.61 14.48 -16.74
N GLN A 54 1.51 13.59 -16.30
CA GLN A 54 1.18 12.24 -15.84
C GLN A 54 1.04 12.15 -14.32
N ILE A 55 1.10 13.29 -13.62
CA ILE A 55 1.09 13.35 -12.17
C ILE A 55 -0.10 14.20 -11.70
N ASP A 56 -0.92 13.61 -10.85
CA ASP A 56 -1.98 14.30 -10.09
C ASP A 56 -1.85 13.97 -8.60
N TYR A 57 -2.61 14.61 -7.72
CA TYR A 57 -2.57 14.31 -6.30
C TYR A 57 -3.93 14.48 -5.62
N VAL A 58 -4.08 13.80 -4.49
CA VAL A 58 -5.21 13.96 -3.57
C VAL A 58 -4.69 14.08 -2.14
N LEU A 59 -5.38 14.90 -1.34
CA LEU A 59 -5.12 14.98 0.10
C LEU A 59 -5.76 13.80 0.81
N LEU A 60 -4.93 12.87 1.27
CA LEU A 60 -5.35 11.58 1.80
C LEU A 60 -4.59 11.26 3.09
N ASP A 61 -5.27 11.47 4.22
CA ASP A 61 -4.84 10.99 5.54
C ASP A 61 -5.69 9.78 5.95
N LEU A 62 -5.05 8.63 6.14
CA LEU A 62 -5.72 7.39 6.54
C LEU A 62 -6.34 7.46 7.95
N ASN A 63 -6.00 8.47 8.75
CA ASN A 63 -6.62 8.72 10.05
C ASN A 63 -7.75 9.76 10.00
N ASP A 64 -8.07 10.31 8.82
CA ASP A 64 -9.13 11.32 8.63
C ASP A 64 -10.14 10.86 7.58
N THR A 65 -11.33 10.48 8.06
CA THR A 65 -12.43 9.97 7.23
C THR A 65 -12.88 10.98 6.16
N ASP A 66 -12.83 12.27 6.44
CA ASP A 66 -13.30 13.29 5.51
C ASP A 66 -12.32 13.48 4.34
N THR A 67 -11.02 13.37 4.60
CA THR A 67 -10.00 13.39 3.52
C THR A 67 -10.14 12.18 2.61
N ILE A 68 -10.43 10.99 3.17
CA ILE A 68 -10.67 9.76 2.40
C ILE A 68 -11.88 9.93 1.49
N LYS A 69 -13.01 10.40 2.02
CA LYS A 69 -14.24 10.62 1.24
C LYS A 69 -14.05 11.65 0.12
N LYS A 70 -13.40 12.78 0.43
CA LYS A 70 -13.10 13.82 -0.56
C LYS A 70 -12.18 13.30 -1.67
N SER A 71 -11.13 12.57 -1.30
CA SER A 71 -10.21 11.93 -2.25
C SER A 71 -10.92 10.94 -3.17
N ALA A 72 -11.75 10.07 -2.60
CA ALA A 72 -12.50 9.10 -3.38
C ALA A 72 -13.52 9.76 -4.33
N SER A 73 -14.21 10.81 -3.87
CA SER A 73 -15.12 11.59 -4.71
C SER A 73 -14.39 12.25 -5.88
N TYR A 74 -13.23 12.85 -5.61
CA TYR A 74 -12.37 13.44 -6.64
C TYR A 74 -11.91 12.39 -7.67
N ILE A 75 -11.45 11.23 -7.20
CA ILE A 75 -11.02 10.13 -8.07
C ILE A 75 -12.18 9.61 -8.91
N ALA A 76 -13.37 9.44 -8.33
CA ALA A 76 -14.54 9.02 -9.09
C ALA A 76 -14.92 10.01 -10.20
N GLU A 77 -14.71 11.31 -9.99
CA GLU A 77 -14.99 12.35 -10.98
C GLU A 77 -13.90 12.47 -12.06
N LYS A 78 -12.62 12.51 -11.65
CA LYS A 78 -11.49 12.81 -12.55
C LYS A 78 -10.79 11.58 -13.12
N HIS A 79 -10.87 10.47 -12.39
CA HIS A 79 -10.19 9.20 -12.69
C HIS A 79 -11.12 7.99 -12.49
N PRO A 80 -12.31 7.96 -13.14
CA PRO A 80 -13.27 6.86 -13.02
C PRO A 80 -12.74 5.51 -13.56
N ASP A 81 -11.60 5.55 -14.24
CA ASP A 81 -10.81 4.48 -14.84
C ASP A 81 -9.55 4.17 -14.01
N LEU A 82 -9.62 4.27 -12.67
CA LEU A 82 -8.50 3.91 -11.80
C LEU A 82 -8.18 2.40 -11.86
N ASP A 83 -7.06 2.02 -12.49
CA ASP A 83 -6.66 0.63 -12.67
C ASP A 83 -5.96 0.01 -11.46
N LEU A 84 -5.22 0.80 -10.68
CA LEU A 84 -4.34 0.31 -9.62
C LEU A 84 -4.44 1.16 -8.35
N LEU A 85 -4.75 0.52 -7.23
CA LEU A 85 -4.63 1.10 -5.90
C LEU A 85 -3.46 0.45 -5.16
N VAL A 86 -2.45 1.23 -4.79
CA VAL A 86 -1.36 0.79 -3.92
C VAL A 86 -1.54 1.37 -2.52
N ASN A 87 -2.03 0.54 -1.60
CA ASN A 87 -2.10 0.85 -0.18
C ASN A 87 -0.72 0.64 0.47
N ASN A 88 0.08 1.70 0.49
CA ASN A 88 1.43 1.70 1.08
C ASN A 88 1.49 2.44 2.43
N ALA A 89 0.66 3.47 2.62
CA ALA A 89 0.68 4.28 3.83
C ALA A 89 0.51 3.43 5.11
N GLY A 90 1.28 3.78 6.14
CA GLY A 90 1.17 3.17 7.45
C GLY A 90 2.10 3.83 8.47
N ILE A 91 1.85 3.55 9.74
CA ILE A 91 2.70 3.94 10.87
C ILE A 91 3.16 2.69 11.60
N ALA A 92 4.31 2.77 12.26
CA ALA A 92 4.87 1.62 12.97
C ALA A 92 4.92 1.77 14.51
N GLY A 93 4.60 2.95 15.03
CA GLY A 93 4.69 3.25 16.45
C GLY A 93 6.14 3.25 16.92
N ASP A 94 6.36 2.90 18.19
CA ASP A 94 7.70 2.68 18.73
C ASP A 94 8.20 1.27 18.36
N MET A 95 9.24 1.25 17.51
CA MET A 95 9.82 0.05 16.92
C MET A 95 10.66 -0.79 17.88
N GLU A 96 11.13 -0.20 18.97
CA GLU A 96 11.98 -0.87 19.97
C GLU A 96 11.18 -1.34 21.18
N LYS A 97 9.94 -0.87 21.32
CA LYS A 97 9.13 -1.11 22.51
C LYS A 97 8.73 -2.59 22.62
N PRO A 98 9.04 -3.27 23.74
CA PRO A 98 8.59 -4.64 23.98
C PRO A 98 7.06 -4.75 23.96
N ALA A 99 6.55 -5.89 23.52
CA ALA A 99 5.11 -6.11 23.35
C ALA A 99 4.27 -5.84 24.61
N LEU A 100 4.76 -6.21 25.79
CA LEU A 100 4.10 -5.97 27.08
C LEU A 100 4.19 -4.51 27.56
N ALA A 101 5.13 -3.74 27.03
CA ALA A 101 5.27 -2.32 27.31
C ALA A 101 4.47 -1.45 26.32
N THR A 102 4.14 -1.97 25.13
CA THR A 102 3.27 -1.29 24.16
C THR A 102 1.87 -1.11 24.75
N THR A 103 1.43 0.13 24.86
CA THR A 103 0.14 0.52 25.42
C THR A 103 -1.00 0.24 24.46
N VAL A 104 -2.20 0.06 25.00
CA VAL A 104 -3.42 -0.11 24.19
C VAL A 104 -3.64 1.05 23.22
N ALA A 105 -3.32 2.28 23.62
CA ALA A 105 -3.43 3.45 22.77
C ALA A 105 -2.49 3.39 21.54
N GLU A 106 -1.27 2.87 21.71
CA GLU A 106 -0.32 2.66 20.59
C GLU A 106 -0.81 1.58 19.62
N TYR A 107 -1.41 0.50 20.13
CA TYR A 107 -2.10 -0.50 19.30
C TYR A 107 -3.26 0.12 18.53
N GLN A 108 -4.12 0.90 19.20
CA GLN A 108 -5.27 1.57 18.59
C GLN A 108 -4.84 2.55 17.50
N ALA A 109 -3.84 3.40 17.75
CA ALA A 109 -3.33 4.34 16.77
C ALA A 109 -2.82 3.62 15.51
N THR A 110 -2.02 2.57 15.71
CA THR A 110 -1.46 1.77 14.61
C THR A 110 -2.55 1.02 13.83
N TRP A 111 -3.54 0.46 14.54
CA TRP A 111 -4.69 -0.21 13.94
C TRP A 111 -5.56 0.73 13.12
N ASN A 112 -5.86 1.92 13.66
CA ASN A 112 -6.71 2.91 13.00
C ASN A 112 -6.14 3.31 11.65
N VAL A 113 -4.83 3.54 11.56
CA VAL A 113 -4.19 3.90 10.28
C VAL A 113 -4.02 2.67 9.39
N ASN A 114 -3.31 1.64 9.86
CA ASN A 114 -2.84 0.56 8.99
C ASN A 114 -3.97 -0.37 8.54
N VAL A 115 -5.03 -0.50 9.33
CA VAL A 115 -6.14 -1.43 9.08
C VAL A 115 -7.41 -0.67 8.71
N LEU A 116 -7.95 0.16 9.62
CA LEU A 116 -9.25 0.80 9.38
C LEU A 116 -9.18 1.91 8.32
N GLY A 117 -8.12 2.71 8.29
CA GLY A 117 -7.88 3.71 7.26
C GLY A 117 -7.75 3.06 5.89
N THR A 118 -6.94 2.01 5.78
CA THR A 118 -6.81 1.20 4.56
C THR A 118 -8.15 0.60 4.11
N LEU A 119 -8.92 0.02 5.04
CA LEU A 119 -10.27 -0.48 4.76
C LEU A 119 -11.17 0.63 4.20
N GLN A 120 -11.19 1.79 4.83
CA GLN A 120 -12.02 2.92 4.40
C GLN A 120 -11.63 3.40 2.99
N VAL A 121 -10.33 3.50 2.69
CA VAL A 121 -9.85 3.82 1.34
C VAL A 121 -10.39 2.81 0.33
N ILE A 122 -10.25 1.50 0.61
CA ILE A 122 -10.75 0.44 -0.28
C ILE A 122 -12.27 0.55 -0.44
N GLN A 123 -13.02 0.73 0.65
CA GLN A 123 -14.49 0.85 0.61
C GLN A 123 -14.96 2.03 -0.25
N GLN A 124 -14.32 3.19 -0.10
CA GLN A 124 -14.68 4.40 -0.84
C GLN A 124 -14.28 4.33 -2.32
N LEU A 125 -13.20 3.62 -2.65
CA LEU A 125 -12.73 3.46 -4.04
C LEU A 125 -13.28 2.22 -4.75
N ALA A 126 -13.87 1.26 -4.02
CA ALA A 126 -14.43 0.04 -4.60
C ALA A 126 -15.42 0.31 -5.75
N PRO A 127 -16.33 1.30 -5.71
CA PRO A 127 -17.21 1.59 -6.83
C PRO A 127 -16.47 1.96 -8.13
N VAL A 128 -15.32 2.63 -8.03
CA VAL A 128 -14.49 2.99 -9.19
C VAL A 128 -13.72 1.77 -9.69
N LEU A 129 -13.07 1.06 -8.77
CA LEU A 129 -12.22 -0.10 -9.07
C LEU A 129 -13.02 -1.26 -9.69
N LYS A 130 -14.29 -1.43 -9.33
CA LYS A 130 -15.16 -2.50 -9.87
C LYS A 130 -15.62 -2.28 -11.31
N ASN A 131 -15.46 -1.09 -11.88
CA ASN A 131 -15.98 -0.78 -13.22
C ASN A 131 -15.18 -1.45 -14.36
N HIS A 132 -13.97 -1.93 -14.09
CA HIS A 132 -13.09 -2.55 -15.06
C HIS A 132 -12.13 -3.52 -14.35
N GLN A 133 -11.21 -4.14 -15.08
CA GLN A 133 -10.17 -4.99 -14.51
C GLN A 133 -9.16 -4.13 -13.75
N SER A 134 -9.20 -4.19 -12.41
CA SER A 134 -8.34 -3.38 -11.53
C SER A 134 -7.65 -4.23 -10.46
N GLN A 135 -6.61 -3.65 -9.85
CA GLN A 135 -5.81 -4.29 -8.82
C GLN A 135 -5.73 -3.42 -7.56
N ILE A 136 -5.82 -4.07 -6.40
CA ILE A 136 -5.58 -3.48 -5.09
C ILE A 136 -4.37 -4.18 -4.47
N VAL A 137 -3.25 -3.48 -4.41
CA VAL A 137 -1.98 -3.96 -3.87
C VAL A 137 -1.78 -3.35 -2.49
N ASN A 138 -1.53 -4.20 -1.49
CA ASN A 138 -1.34 -3.76 -0.12
C ASN A 138 0.09 -4.08 0.34
N ILE A 139 0.86 -3.06 0.73
CA ILE A 139 2.19 -3.30 1.30
C ILE A 139 2.00 -3.79 2.73
N SER A 140 2.23 -5.09 2.92
CA SER A 140 1.98 -5.80 4.17
C SER A 140 3.22 -6.53 4.69
N GLY A 141 3.03 -7.44 5.66
CA GLY A 141 4.08 -8.19 6.32
C GLY A 141 3.73 -9.66 6.51
N PRO A 142 4.69 -10.46 7.01
CA PRO A 142 4.47 -11.87 7.25
C PRO A 142 3.58 -12.08 8.48
N SER A 143 2.84 -13.19 8.48
CA SER A 143 2.03 -13.60 9.64
C SER A 143 2.85 -14.28 10.75
N PHE A 144 4.13 -14.54 10.51
CA PHE A 144 5.04 -15.20 11.46
C PHE A 144 5.99 -14.23 12.14
N ALA A 145 6.49 -14.66 13.29
CA ALA A 145 7.38 -13.89 14.13
C ALA A 145 8.85 -14.17 13.86
N THR A 146 9.65 -13.12 13.68
CA THR A 146 11.12 -13.18 13.76
C THR A 146 11.61 -12.47 15.02
N ALA A 147 12.73 -12.95 15.58
CA ALA A 147 13.42 -12.31 16.71
C ALA A 147 14.03 -10.96 16.30
N PHE A 148 14.37 -10.82 15.02
CA PHE A 148 14.74 -9.54 14.44
C PHE A 148 13.48 -8.77 14.04
N TYR A 149 13.34 -7.53 14.50
CA TYR A 149 12.34 -6.56 14.03
C TYR A 149 10.88 -7.01 14.28
N ASN A 150 10.41 -6.80 15.52
CA ASN A 150 9.07 -7.20 15.98
C ASN A 150 8.35 -6.10 16.77
N PRO A 151 7.98 -4.98 16.14
CA PRO A 151 7.11 -4.00 16.80
C PRO A 151 5.74 -4.61 16.93
N ALA A 152 5.27 -4.81 18.16
CA ALA A 152 4.09 -5.62 18.41
C ALA A 152 2.82 -5.00 17.78
N ALA A 153 2.60 -3.69 17.97
CA ALA A 153 1.46 -2.97 17.37
C ALA A 153 1.49 -3.00 15.84
N TYR A 154 2.66 -2.74 15.24
CA TYR A 154 2.83 -2.79 13.79
C TYR A 154 2.56 -4.18 13.24
N ARG A 155 3.18 -5.22 13.84
CA ARG A 155 3.00 -6.60 13.39
C ARG A 155 1.54 -7.02 13.48
N VAL A 156 0.89 -6.81 14.63
CA VAL A 156 -0.53 -7.15 14.81
C VAL A 156 -1.38 -6.46 13.74
N SER A 157 -1.11 -5.19 13.43
CA SER A 157 -1.83 -4.48 12.37
C SER A 157 -1.61 -5.08 10.97
N LYS A 158 -0.40 -5.55 10.64
CA LYS A 158 -0.11 -6.17 9.34
C LYS A 158 -0.70 -7.57 9.21
N VAL A 159 -0.76 -8.34 10.29
CA VAL A 159 -1.49 -9.62 10.31
C VAL A 159 -2.99 -9.38 10.13
N ALA A 160 -3.55 -8.38 10.78
CA ALA A 160 -4.96 -8.00 10.58
C ALA A 160 -5.23 -7.52 9.15
N LEU A 161 -4.32 -6.75 8.56
CA LEU A 161 -4.39 -6.35 7.16
C LEU A 161 -4.39 -7.57 6.21
N ASN A 162 -3.57 -8.60 6.48
CA ASN A 162 -3.59 -9.84 5.69
C ASN A 162 -4.97 -10.52 5.74
N ALA A 163 -5.58 -10.62 6.92
CA ALA A 163 -6.92 -11.19 7.06
C ALA A 163 -7.99 -10.34 6.33
N LEU A 164 -7.85 -9.01 6.35
CA LEU A 164 -8.72 -8.11 5.61
C LEU A 164 -8.62 -8.31 4.09
N ILE A 165 -7.39 -8.38 3.56
CA ILE A 165 -7.12 -8.65 2.14
C ILE A 165 -7.84 -9.93 1.69
N GLN A 166 -7.67 -11.01 2.46
CA GLN A 166 -8.25 -12.31 2.16
C GLN A 166 -9.78 -12.30 2.23
N SER A 167 -10.35 -11.58 3.20
CA SER A 167 -11.81 -11.43 3.32
C SER A 167 -12.39 -10.69 2.11
N LEU A 168 -11.76 -9.59 1.71
CA LEU A 168 -12.20 -8.81 0.55
C LEU A 168 -12.00 -9.58 -0.77
N ALA A 169 -10.93 -10.36 -0.90
CA ALA A 169 -10.69 -11.21 -2.05
C ALA A 169 -11.82 -12.25 -2.25
N ILE A 170 -12.31 -12.84 -1.15
CA ILE A 170 -13.47 -13.74 -1.16
C ILE A 170 -14.72 -13.01 -1.63
N ASP A 171 -14.97 -11.81 -1.12
CA ASP A 171 -16.16 -11.04 -1.46
C ASP A 171 -16.15 -10.59 -2.93
N PHE A 172 -15.03 -10.06 -3.44
CA PHE A 172 -14.90 -9.72 -4.86
C PHE A 172 -15.08 -10.94 -5.76
N TYR A 173 -14.49 -12.09 -5.39
CA TYR A 173 -14.68 -13.34 -6.13
C TYR A 173 -16.15 -13.80 -6.16
N LYS A 174 -16.83 -13.82 -5.00
CA LYS A 174 -18.23 -14.24 -4.90
C LYS A 174 -19.18 -13.34 -5.69
N ASN A 175 -18.88 -12.05 -5.72
CA ASN A 175 -19.67 -11.06 -6.45
C ASN A 175 -19.32 -11.01 -7.94
N GLN A 176 -18.32 -11.77 -8.40
CA GLN A 176 -17.81 -11.73 -9.77
C GLN A 176 -17.29 -10.33 -10.16
N ASP A 177 -16.79 -9.57 -9.18
CA ASP A 177 -16.14 -8.29 -9.41
C ASP A 177 -14.80 -8.54 -10.13
N SER A 178 -14.48 -7.73 -11.14
CA SER A 178 -13.19 -7.81 -11.86
C SER A 178 -12.06 -7.11 -11.10
N VAL A 179 -12.02 -7.28 -9.78
CA VAL A 179 -11.04 -6.65 -8.87
C VAL A 179 -10.19 -7.74 -8.24
N GLU A 180 -8.89 -7.63 -8.43
CA GLU A 180 -7.91 -8.46 -7.74
C GLU A 180 -7.35 -7.71 -6.52
N ILE A 181 -7.31 -8.35 -5.35
CA ILE A 181 -6.72 -7.77 -4.14
C ILE A 181 -5.70 -8.72 -3.51
N TYR A 182 -4.51 -8.22 -3.19
CA TYR A 182 -3.44 -9.02 -2.61
C TYR A 182 -2.46 -8.19 -1.78
N GLY A 183 -1.62 -8.89 -1.02
CA GLY A 183 -0.57 -8.30 -0.18
C GLY A 183 0.81 -8.59 -0.74
N ILE A 184 1.72 -7.60 -0.66
CA ILE A 184 3.14 -7.79 -0.93
C ILE A 184 3.93 -7.55 0.35
N PHE A 185 4.80 -8.49 0.70
CA PHE A 185 5.78 -8.35 1.77
C PHE A 185 7.18 -8.08 1.19
N PRO A 186 7.68 -6.83 1.23
CA PRO A 186 8.99 -6.48 0.64
C PRO A 186 10.20 -6.97 1.46
N GLY A 187 9.98 -7.53 2.65
CA GLY A 187 11.05 -7.78 3.64
C GLY A 187 11.33 -6.55 4.51
N GLY A 188 12.46 -6.57 5.21
CA GLY A 188 12.97 -5.38 5.89
C GLY A 188 13.49 -4.38 4.87
N VAL A 189 13.04 -3.13 4.94
CA VAL A 189 13.47 -2.04 4.05
C VAL A 189 13.91 -0.87 4.91
N THR A 190 15.07 -0.31 4.63
CA THR A 190 15.62 0.85 5.35
C THR A 190 14.83 2.10 4.95
N THR A 191 13.99 2.60 5.84
CA THR A 191 13.14 3.78 5.60
C THR A 191 13.00 4.63 6.85
N ASP A 192 12.37 5.79 6.70
CA ASP A 192 12.01 6.67 7.81
C ASP A 192 11.13 5.98 8.87
N ILE A 193 10.30 4.99 8.49
CA ILE A 193 9.39 4.29 9.42
C ILE A 193 10.13 3.49 10.51
N ASN A 194 11.40 3.16 10.26
CA ASN A 194 12.25 2.41 11.18
C ASN A 194 13.55 3.13 11.53
N ASN A 195 13.55 4.46 11.40
CA ASN A 195 14.71 5.30 11.65
C ASN A 195 15.96 4.87 10.86
N HIS A 196 15.75 4.46 9.60
CA HIS A 196 16.82 4.02 8.70
C HIS A 196 17.66 2.88 9.27
N ARG A 197 17.01 1.88 9.87
CA ARG A 197 17.69 0.69 10.39
C ARG A 197 18.45 -0.05 9.29
N GLU A 198 19.68 -0.44 9.58
CA GLU A 198 20.54 -1.23 8.69
C GLU A 198 20.74 -2.66 9.22
N GLY A 199 21.16 -3.58 8.34
CA GLY A 199 21.45 -4.96 8.72
C GLY A 199 21.48 -5.91 7.52
N PRO A 200 21.95 -7.16 7.69
CA PRO A 200 22.17 -8.11 6.59
C PRO A 200 20.89 -8.53 5.85
N PHE A 201 19.71 -8.24 6.41
CA PHE A 201 18.40 -8.56 5.82
C PHE A 201 17.63 -7.31 5.38
N MET A 202 18.23 -6.13 5.53
CA MET A 202 17.62 -4.85 5.16
C MET A 202 17.94 -4.54 3.70
N LYS A 203 16.90 -4.25 2.92
CA LYS A 203 17.01 -3.79 1.54
C LYS A 203 17.01 -2.27 1.50
N THR A 204 17.64 -1.73 0.48
CA THR A 204 17.44 -0.33 0.09
C THR A 204 16.01 -0.12 -0.41
N VAL A 205 15.59 1.15 -0.41
CA VAL A 205 14.30 1.54 -1.01
C VAL A 205 14.24 1.15 -2.49
N ASP A 206 15.34 1.34 -3.21
CA ASP A 206 15.46 1.00 -4.64
C ASP A 206 15.23 -0.50 -4.90
N GLU A 207 15.95 -1.36 -4.17
CA GLU A 207 15.80 -2.81 -4.27
C GLU A 207 14.37 -3.26 -3.93
N ALA A 208 13.78 -2.71 -2.86
CA ALA A 208 12.40 -3.01 -2.48
C ALA A 208 11.42 -2.59 -3.58
N GLY A 209 11.60 -1.40 -4.16
CA GLY A 209 10.81 -0.93 -5.29
C GLY A 209 10.91 -1.85 -6.50
N GLN A 210 12.11 -2.32 -6.85
CA GLN A 210 12.29 -3.27 -7.94
C GLN A 210 11.54 -4.58 -7.71
N LEU A 211 11.62 -5.15 -6.51
CA LEU A 211 10.97 -6.42 -6.15
C LEU A 211 9.44 -6.29 -6.12
N ILE A 212 8.91 -5.19 -5.59
CA ILE A 212 7.47 -4.90 -5.60
C ILE A 212 6.96 -4.78 -7.04
N MET A 213 7.67 -4.02 -7.89
CA MET A 213 7.30 -3.86 -9.29
C MET A 213 7.38 -5.18 -10.06
N ALA A 214 8.33 -6.06 -9.72
CA ALA A 214 8.41 -7.39 -10.31
C ALA A 214 7.17 -8.23 -10.01
N ILE A 215 6.58 -8.11 -8.80
CA ILE A 215 5.34 -8.81 -8.43
C ILE A 215 4.12 -8.19 -9.10
N ILE A 216 3.98 -6.86 -9.06
CA ILE A 216 2.83 -6.15 -9.66
C ILE A 216 2.67 -6.47 -11.16
N PHE A 217 3.78 -6.67 -11.86
CA PHE A 217 3.81 -6.90 -13.31
C PHE A 217 4.22 -8.34 -13.70
N ASP A 218 4.13 -9.32 -12.81
CA ASP A 218 4.51 -10.72 -13.15
C ASP A 218 3.48 -11.46 -14.02
N GLY A 219 2.31 -10.85 -14.23
CA GLY A 219 1.22 -11.40 -15.06
C GLY A 219 0.49 -12.59 -14.44
N LYS A 220 0.71 -12.89 -13.15
CA LYS A 220 0.00 -13.94 -12.42
C LYS A 220 -1.20 -13.37 -11.69
N GLY A 221 -2.22 -14.21 -11.46
CA GLY A 221 -3.33 -13.90 -10.57
C GLY A 221 -2.94 -14.21 -9.12
N HIS A 222 -2.91 -13.18 -8.29
CA HIS A 222 -2.58 -13.18 -6.87
C HIS A 222 -3.80 -12.93 -5.97
N ASN A 223 -5.04 -12.94 -6.48
CA ASN A 223 -6.22 -12.61 -5.66
C ASN A 223 -6.28 -13.40 -4.33
N GLY A 224 -6.19 -12.69 -3.21
CA GLY A 224 -6.16 -13.25 -1.85
C GLY A 224 -4.79 -13.71 -1.36
N ASP A 225 -3.74 -13.59 -2.16
CA ASP A 225 -2.38 -14.00 -1.80
C ASP A 225 -1.65 -12.94 -0.97
N ILE A 226 -0.76 -13.43 -0.12
CA ILE A 226 0.29 -12.64 0.54
C ILE A 226 1.63 -13.09 -0.07
N VAL A 227 2.18 -12.28 -0.96
CA VAL A 227 3.35 -12.59 -1.78
C VAL A 227 4.61 -12.01 -1.14
N ASN A 228 5.61 -12.85 -0.92
CA ASN A 228 6.92 -12.42 -0.43
C ASN A 228 7.74 -11.76 -1.56
N PHE A 229 8.75 -10.96 -1.20
CA PHE A 229 9.64 -10.30 -2.15
C PHE A 229 10.37 -11.25 -3.11
N ASP A 230 10.50 -12.53 -2.79
CA ASP A 230 11.05 -13.59 -3.66
C ASP A 230 9.97 -14.33 -4.47
N GLN A 231 8.78 -13.73 -4.59
CA GLN A 231 7.59 -14.25 -5.28
C GLN A 231 6.99 -15.54 -4.68
N LYS A 232 7.45 -15.97 -3.50
CA LYS A 232 6.80 -17.08 -2.79
C LYS A 232 5.49 -16.61 -2.16
N ILE A 233 4.44 -17.42 -2.30
CA ILE A 233 3.16 -17.22 -1.64
C ILE A 233 3.30 -17.66 -0.17
N LEU A 234 3.15 -16.72 0.76
CA LEU A 234 3.23 -16.98 2.22
C LEU A 234 1.89 -17.45 2.77
N SER A 235 0.80 -16.98 2.19
CA SER A 235 -0.59 -17.33 2.54
C SER A 235 -1.48 -17.03 1.34
N SER A 236 -2.57 -17.77 1.19
CA SER A 236 -3.48 -17.67 0.05
C SER A 236 -4.90 -18.04 0.47
N VAL A 237 -5.89 -17.48 -0.24
CA VAL A 237 -7.29 -17.90 -0.14
C VAL A 237 -7.53 -19.10 -1.04
N ARG A 238 -8.20 -20.12 -0.51
CA ARG A 238 -8.75 -21.21 -1.33
C ARG A 238 -10.18 -20.88 -1.71
N PHE A 239 -10.43 -20.69 -3.01
CA PHE A 239 -11.77 -20.38 -3.53
C PHE A 239 -12.61 -21.64 -3.80
N THR A 240 -12.04 -22.84 -3.64
CA THR A 240 -12.74 -24.12 -3.79
C THR A 240 -13.37 -24.55 -2.46
N ARG A 241 -14.61 -25.08 -2.51
CA ARG A 241 -15.22 -25.82 -1.40
C ARG A 241 -14.54 -27.16 -1.18
#